data_AF-M5TF09-F1
#
_entry.id   AF-M5TF09-F1
#
_cell.length_a   1.000
_cell.length_b   1.000
_cell.length_c   1.000
_cell.angle_alpha   90.00
_cell.angle_beta   90.00
_cell.angle_gamma   90.00
#
_symmetry.space_group_name_H-M   'P 1'
#
loop_
_entity.id
_entity.type
_entity.pdbx_description
1 polymer ?
#
loop_
_entity_poly.entity_id
_entity_poly.type
_entity_poly.pdbx_seq_one_letter_code
_entity_poly.pdbx_strand_id
1 'polypeptide(L)'
;MSETKPAPKTVADGNTVHGVVAEFSDVDSLLAACERVRDAGYTKADAFTPFPVHGIDKALGIKPTVLPWIALTAGAIGTCTALTMQIWMNGIDYQYIISGKPYISLPAFIPVSFELTILFASFGTFFGMWALNGLPRFSNPMFTSPRFDRATDDTFFLYLDAKDERFNEEGAKALLGDLGGAYIEPVVEDDSPKKIPSFLLIAIAVVIAFSMIPALVVARMRVTKSSSPRFHIFPDMDFSPAKDAQQISTLFADGRAMRPDVPGTVSRGGLDWDVDFQTGIDMEKLAQVDAPRARQLVAMMQSDTEVVEADGEVAGEEEAVKEVVEETTEEVQADEPSTDEPSADEPASEEPAAEEPEAEMTEEAEAPAEEEPAAEETESTEETPAEEEPAEEEPAEEEMTAEETPAEEPAAEEPVAEAKTEEPEAEASKPEAPTALAPASGPTVDTTPWLTDNPLAIDAAVLERGQQQFNIYCSVCHGMNGRGNGLVNQRAQRILATTWTPPSNLHDATLYQDVYPDGKLFGTISNGVRKMPGYAAQIRAKDRWAIVSYVRALQASQNASLDEVPASQREAIEKKQSEVKAELEKAAAEEAAKAKKSAT
;
A
#
# COMPACT_ATOMS: atom_id res chain seq x y z
N MET A 1 -41.98 47.27 -8.22
CA MET A 1 -42.32 47.91 -9.49
C MET A 1 -42.47 46.80 -10.50
N SER A 2 -43.64 46.68 -11.12
CA SER A 2 -43.96 45.59 -12.06
C SER A 2 -43.20 45.81 -13.36
N GLU A 3 -42.09 45.09 -13.56
CA GLU A 3 -41.43 45.01 -14.86
C GLU A 3 -42.41 44.41 -15.86
N THR A 4 -42.84 45.24 -16.80
CA THR A 4 -43.67 44.83 -17.92
C THR A 4 -42.79 44.03 -18.87
N LYS A 5 -42.95 42.71 -18.82
CA LYS A 5 -42.32 41.76 -19.76
C LYS A 5 -42.54 42.27 -21.20
N PRO A 6 -41.49 42.48 -22.01
CA PRO A 6 -41.67 42.92 -23.40
C PRO A 6 -42.54 41.90 -24.14
N ALA A 7 -43.48 42.40 -24.94
CA ALA A 7 -44.42 41.56 -25.67
C ALA A 7 -43.68 40.59 -26.62
N PRO A 8 -44.10 39.31 -26.71
CA PRO A 8 -43.49 38.36 -27.63
C PRO A 8 -43.61 38.87 -29.08
N LYS A 9 -42.47 38.93 -29.78
CA LYS A 9 -42.39 39.40 -31.17
C LYS A 9 -42.71 38.20 -32.08
N THR A 10 -43.87 38.25 -32.74
CA THR A 10 -44.41 37.18 -33.59
C THR A 10 -43.88 37.26 -35.03
N VAL A 11 -43.54 36.12 -35.63
CA VAL A 11 -43.23 35.98 -37.07
C VAL A 11 -44.53 35.99 -37.89
N ALA A 12 -44.42 36.20 -39.21
CA ALA A 12 -45.50 36.20 -40.19
C ALA A 12 -46.39 34.93 -40.18
N ASP A 13 -45.91 33.80 -39.66
CA ASP A 13 -46.61 32.52 -39.58
C ASP A 13 -47.33 32.25 -38.23
N GLY A 14 -47.35 33.22 -37.31
CA GLY A 14 -48.07 33.12 -36.03
C GLY A 14 -47.27 32.51 -34.87
N ASN A 15 -46.05 32.02 -35.12
CA ASN A 15 -45.17 31.51 -34.07
C ASN A 15 -44.30 32.62 -33.45
N THR A 16 -43.87 32.43 -32.20
CA THR A 16 -43.05 33.39 -31.46
C THR A 16 -41.55 33.12 -31.71
N VAL A 17 -40.77 34.17 -32.00
CA VAL A 17 -39.32 34.05 -32.16
C VAL A 17 -38.66 33.87 -30.80
N HIS A 18 -37.93 32.78 -30.62
CA HIS A 18 -37.09 32.55 -29.45
C HIS A 18 -35.71 33.19 -29.62
N GLY A 19 -35.18 33.26 -30.85
CA GLY A 19 -33.92 33.97 -31.17
C GLY A 19 -33.54 33.88 -32.65
N VAL A 20 -32.31 34.26 -32.99
CA VAL A 20 -31.71 34.04 -34.33
C VAL A 20 -30.40 33.29 -34.16
N VAL A 21 -30.17 32.30 -35.01
CA VAL A 21 -28.94 31.50 -35.04
C VAL A 21 -28.22 31.68 -36.38
N ALA A 22 -26.90 31.59 -36.36
CA ALA A 22 -26.06 31.49 -37.55
C ALA A 22 -25.04 30.35 -37.42
N GLU A 23 -24.78 29.66 -38.52
CA GLU A 23 -23.80 28.59 -38.67
C GLU A 23 -22.42 29.15 -39.04
N PHE A 24 -21.37 28.59 -38.47
CA PHE A 24 -19.98 28.91 -38.76
C PHE A 24 -19.21 27.61 -39.06
N SER A 25 -18.28 27.68 -40.01
CA SER A 25 -17.48 26.54 -40.47
C SER A 25 -16.25 26.26 -39.62
N ASP A 26 -15.79 27.26 -38.85
CA ASP A 26 -14.50 27.22 -38.17
C ASP A 26 -14.54 28.00 -36.85
N VAL A 27 -13.62 27.65 -35.97
CA VAL A 27 -13.52 28.22 -34.61
C VAL A 27 -13.13 29.70 -34.65
N ASP A 28 -12.26 30.10 -35.57
CA ASP A 28 -11.73 31.47 -35.62
C ASP A 28 -12.82 32.48 -36.05
N SER A 29 -13.63 32.11 -37.05
CA SER A 29 -14.76 32.92 -37.48
C SER A 29 -15.84 33.02 -36.40
N LEU A 30 -16.11 31.93 -35.67
CA LEU A 30 -16.99 31.96 -34.50
C LEU A 30 -16.47 32.89 -33.41
N LEU A 31 -15.20 32.78 -33.02
CA LEU A 31 -14.63 33.60 -31.95
C LEU A 31 -14.66 35.10 -32.31
N ALA A 32 -14.27 35.44 -33.54
CA ALA A 32 -14.36 36.81 -34.05
C ALA A 32 -15.81 37.32 -34.05
N ALA A 33 -16.78 36.47 -34.40
CA ALA A 33 -18.20 36.80 -34.35
C ALA A 33 -18.69 37.03 -32.92
N CYS A 34 -18.32 36.16 -31.96
CA CYS A 34 -18.62 36.29 -30.55
C CYS A 34 -18.10 37.62 -29.97
N GLU A 35 -16.85 37.99 -30.25
CA GLU A 35 -16.27 39.26 -29.80
C GLU A 35 -17.05 40.46 -30.33
N ARG A 36 -17.41 40.45 -31.61
CA ARG A 36 -18.16 41.54 -32.23
C ARG A 36 -19.61 41.62 -31.73
N VAL A 37 -20.23 40.48 -31.43
CA VAL A 37 -21.57 40.43 -30.78
C VAL A 37 -21.52 41.01 -29.37
N ARG A 38 -20.50 40.64 -28.58
CA ARG A 38 -20.24 41.22 -27.26
C ARG A 38 -20.00 42.73 -27.35
N ASP A 39 -19.18 43.18 -28.30
CA ASP A 39 -18.83 44.59 -28.49
C ASP A 39 -20.00 45.42 -29.03
N ALA A 40 -20.91 44.80 -29.80
CA ALA A 40 -22.21 45.37 -30.16
C ALA A 40 -23.16 45.49 -28.94
N GLY A 41 -22.79 44.89 -27.81
CA GLY A 41 -23.44 44.98 -26.52
C GLY A 41 -24.64 44.07 -26.35
N TYR A 42 -24.69 42.96 -27.08
CA TYR A 42 -25.59 41.85 -26.74
C TYR A 42 -25.08 41.18 -25.45
N THR A 43 -26.02 40.85 -24.57
CA THR A 43 -25.75 40.25 -23.25
C THR A 43 -26.33 38.84 -23.10
N LYS A 44 -27.31 38.48 -23.93
CA LYS A 44 -27.92 37.15 -24.01
C LYS A 44 -27.61 36.50 -25.35
N ALA A 45 -26.33 36.24 -25.57
CA ALA A 45 -25.83 35.46 -26.68
C ALA A 45 -25.26 34.14 -26.15
N ASP A 46 -25.35 33.09 -26.94
CA ASP A 46 -24.79 31.77 -26.62
C ASP A 46 -24.11 31.17 -27.84
N ALA A 47 -23.15 30.28 -27.63
CA ALA A 47 -22.45 29.60 -28.71
C ALA A 47 -22.47 28.09 -28.48
N PHE A 48 -22.85 27.35 -29.52
CA PHE A 48 -22.89 25.89 -29.49
C PHE A 48 -21.76 25.35 -30.34
N THR A 49 -20.92 24.53 -29.72
CA THR A 49 -19.71 23.96 -30.31
C THR A 49 -19.63 22.47 -29.98
N PRO A 50 -19.11 21.63 -30.91
CA PRO A 50 -19.04 20.17 -30.70
C PRO A 50 -18.01 19.78 -29.62
N PHE A 51 -17.05 20.67 -29.34
CA PHE A 51 -16.04 20.53 -28.31
C PHE A 51 -15.77 21.86 -27.59
N PRO A 52 -15.13 21.84 -26.41
CA PRO A 52 -14.78 23.06 -25.69
C PRO A 52 -13.79 23.94 -26.48
N VAL A 53 -14.22 25.14 -26.87
CA VAL A 53 -13.36 26.13 -27.52
C VAL A 53 -12.72 27.04 -26.47
N HIS A 54 -11.39 27.08 -26.44
CA HIS A 54 -10.67 27.96 -25.51
C HIS A 54 -10.89 29.44 -25.82
N GLY A 55 -11.25 30.24 -24.80
CA GLY A 55 -11.44 31.68 -24.92
C GLY A 55 -12.83 32.12 -25.40
N ILE A 56 -13.73 31.17 -25.67
CA ILE A 56 -15.11 31.47 -26.08
C ILE A 56 -15.90 32.22 -24.98
N ASP A 57 -15.61 31.90 -23.72
CA ASP A 57 -16.14 32.58 -22.53
C ASP A 57 -15.77 34.06 -22.51
N LYS A 58 -14.48 34.37 -22.76
CA LYS A 58 -13.99 35.74 -22.86
C LYS A 58 -14.53 36.45 -24.11
N ALA A 59 -14.65 35.73 -25.23
CA ALA A 59 -15.20 36.27 -26.47
C ALA A 59 -16.67 36.71 -26.31
N LEU A 60 -17.50 35.87 -25.68
CA LEU A 60 -18.89 36.19 -25.34
C LEU A 60 -19.05 37.13 -24.14
N GLY A 61 -18.00 37.31 -23.34
CA GLY A 61 -18.06 38.13 -22.12
C GLY A 61 -18.78 37.45 -20.96
N ILE A 62 -18.74 36.11 -20.91
CA ILE A 62 -19.33 35.31 -19.84
C ILE A 62 -18.56 35.53 -18.55
N LYS A 63 -19.30 35.67 -17.43
CA LYS A 63 -18.70 35.83 -16.11
C LYS A 63 -18.19 34.48 -15.58
N PRO A 64 -17.14 34.46 -14.75
CA PRO A 64 -16.70 33.23 -14.09
C PRO A 64 -17.84 32.53 -13.35
N THR A 65 -17.92 31.22 -13.48
CA THR A 65 -18.96 30.41 -12.82
C THR A 65 -18.80 30.41 -11.30
N VAL A 66 -19.93 30.35 -10.59
CA VAL A 66 -19.96 30.22 -9.12
C VAL A 66 -19.75 28.77 -8.65
N LEU A 67 -19.67 27.81 -9.58
CA LEU A 67 -19.56 26.38 -9.29
C LEU A 67 -18.39 26.01 -8.34
N PRO A 68 -17.17 26.60 -8.46
CA PRO A 68 -16.09 26.32 -7.53
C PRO A 68 -16.42 26.67 -6.08
N TRP A 69 -17.20 27.73 -5.85
CA TRP A 69 -17.65 28.12 -4.52
C TRP A 69 -18.69 27.15 -3.95
N ILE A 70 -19.55 26.60 -4.81
CA ILE A 70 -20.49 25.54 -4.43
C ILE A 70 -19.71 24.29 -4.01
N ALA A 71 -18.72 23.88 -4.81
CA ALA A 71 -17.86 22.73 -4.52
C ALA A 71 -17.10 22.90 -3.18
N LEU A 72 -16.48 24.07 -2.97
CA LEU A 72 -15.77 24.37 -1.73
C LEU A 72 -16.69 24.33 -0.51
N THR A 73 -17.88 24.91 -0.62
CA THR A 73 -18.85 24.94 0.49
C THR A 73 -19.38 23.54 0.78
N ALA A 74 -19.70 22.76 -0.25
CA ALA A 74 -20.16 21.38 -0.09
C ALA A 74 -19.07 20.50 0.55
N GLY A 75 -17.82 20.61 0.07
CA GLY A 75 -16.68 19.90 0.67
C GLY A 75 -16.49 20.25 2.14
N ALA A 76 -16.52 21.54 2.49
CA ALA A 76 -16.40 21.98 3.88
C ALA A 76 -17.54 21.45 4.77
N ILE A 77 -18.77 21.37 4.24
CA ILE A 77 -19.89 20.71 4.93
C ILE A 77 -19.57 19.22 5.15
N GLY A 78 -19.07 18.52 4.12
CA GLY A 78 -18.65 17.12 4.22
C GLY A 78 -17.60 16.88 5.31
N THR A 79 -16.55 17.71 5.37
CA THR A 79 -15.53 17.64 6.43
C THR A 79 -16.14 17.86 7.82
N CYS A 80 -16.96 18.90 7.97
CA CYS A 80 -17.63 19.22 9.23
C CYS A 80 -18.56 18.09 9.69
N THR A 81 -19.32 17.51 8.77
CA THR A 81 -20.19 16.36 9.04
C THR A 81 -19.39 15.16 9.51
N ALA A 82 -18.28 14.83 8.84
CA ALA A 82 -17.44 13.70 9.19
C ALA A 82 -16.79 13.85 10.57
N LEU A 83 -16.21 15.03 10.84
CA LEU A 83 -15.57 15.30 12.14
C LEU A 83 -16.61 15.32 13.26
N THR A 84 -17.76 15.97 13.05
CA THR A 84 -18.84 16.01 14.05
C THR A 84 -19.34 14.61 14.36
N MET A 85 -19.59 13.80 13.33
CA MET A 85 -20.03 12.41 13.48
C MET A 85 -19.02 11.58 14.27
N GLN A 86 -17.74 11.60 13.87
CA GLN A 86 -16.70 10.78 14.50
C GLN A 86 -16.41 11.21 15.94
N ILE A 87 -16.35 12.51 16.21
CA ILE A 87 -16.16 13.07 17.56
C ILE A 87 -17.37 12.73 18.45
N TRP A 88 -18.59 12.84 17.91
CA TRP A 88 -19.79 12.48 18.65
C TRP A 88 -19.80 10.99 19.02
N MET A 89 -19.59 10.11 18.04
CA MET A 89 -19.70 8.67 18.24
C MET A 89 -18.62 8.12 19.16
N ASN A 90 -17.35 8.48 18.93
CA ASN A 90 -16.22 7.95 19.72
C ASN A 90 -15.98 8.72 21.02
N GLY A 91 -16.24 10.03 21.01
CA GLY A 91 -15.91 10.92 22.12
C GLY A 91 -17.04 11.18 23.10
N ILE A 92 -18.31 10.97 22.72
CA ILE A 92 -19.47 11.37 23.54
C ILE A 92 -20.44 10.20 23.73
N ASP A 93 -20.94 9.61 22.64
CA ASP A 93 -22.05 8.64 22.68
C ASP A 93 -21.59 7.28 23.23
N TYR A 94 -20.58 6.67 22.61
CA TYR A 94 -20.08 5.37 23.00
C TYR A 94 -18.55 5.35 23.05
N GLN A 95 -18.02 5.81 24.18
CA GLN A 95 -16.58 5.82 24.43
C GLN A 95 -16.06 4.40 24.59
N TYR A 96 -15.22 3.97 23.64
CA TYR A 96 -14.60 2.66 23.64
C TYR A 96 -13.09 2.78 23.43
N ILE A 97 -12.30 2.17 24.31
CA ILE A 97 -10.84 2.23 24.25
C ILE A 97 -10.35 1.19 23.24
N ILE A 98 -10.03 1.63 22.03
CA ILE A 98 -9.49 0.79 20.96
C ILE A 98 -7.97 0.92 20.95
N SER A 99 -7.25 -0.17 21.25
CA SER A 99 -5.79 -0.22 21.19
C SER A 99 -5.08 0.87 22.03
N GLY A 100 -5.72 1.35 23.11
CA GLY A 100 -5.17 2.41 23.97
C GLY A 100 -5.13 3.81 23.37
N LYS A 101 -5.77 4.04 22.20
CA LYS A 101 -5.81 5.35 21.53
C LYS A 101 -6.75 6.31 22.26
N PRO A 102 -6.50 7.64 22.21
CA PRO A 102 -7.42 8.63 22.77
C PRO A 102 -8.76 8.60 22.03
N TYR A 103 -9.87 8.84 22.75
CA TYR A 103 -11.24 8.82 22.19
C TYR A 103 -11.43 9.78 21.01
N ILE A 104 -10.68 10.89 20.99
CA ILE A 104 -10.62 11.82 19.87
C ILE A 104 -9.22 11.74 19.28
N SER A 105 -9.09 11.06 18.14
CA SER A 105 -7.83 10.87 17.42
C SER A 105 -7.93 11.45 16.03
N LEU A 106 -7.46 12.68 15.84
CA LEU A 106 -7.46 13.34 14.54
C LEU A 106 -6.77 12.51 13.44
N PRO A 107 -5.59 11.89 13.65
CA PRO A 107 -4.96 11.06 12.62
C PRO A 107 -5.85 9.91 12.15
N ALA A 108 -6.60 9.28 13.05
CA ALA A 108 -7.53 8.21 12.70
C ALA A 108 -8.79 8.72 11.99
N PHE A 109 -9.19 9.97 12.22
CA PHE A 109 -10.38 10.56 11.61
C PHE A 109 -10.15 11.14 10.21
N ILE A 110 -8.89 11.35 9.81
CA ILE A 110 -8.52 11.96 8.52
C ILE A 110 -9.07 11.17 7.33
N PRO A 111 -8.88 9.84 7.21
CA PRO A 111 -9.35 9.10 6.02
C PRO A 111 -10.85 9.25 5.79
N VAL A 112 -11.67 9.05 6.83
CA VAL A 112 -13.13 9.19 6.73
C VAL A 112 -13.53 10.64 6.43
N SER A 113 -12.86 11.61 7.05
CA SER A 113 -13.16 13.04 6.82
C SER A 113 -12.81 13.47 5.40
N PHE A 114 -11.70 12.96 4.87
CA PHE A 114 -11.26 13.19 3.50
C PHE A 114 -12.28 12.63 2.49
N GLU A 115 -12.70 11.38 2.67
CA GLU A 115 -13.71 10.75 1.79
C GLU A 115 -15.04 11.50 1.78
N LEU A 116 -15.56 11.88 2.96
CA LEU A 116 -16.80 12.65 3.04
C LEU A 116 -16.67 14.06 2.42
N THR A 117 -15.48 14.65 2.50
CA THR A 117 -15.19 15.93 1.83
C THR A 117 -15.30 15.80 0.32
N ILE A 118 -14.66 14.77 -0.26
CA ILE A 118 -14.71 14.50 -1.70
C ILE A 118 -16.12 14.15 -2.14
N LEU A 119 -16.83 13.32 -1.38
CA LEU A 119 -18.18 12.89 -1.69
C LEU A 119 -19.13 14.10 -1.79
N PHE A 120 -19.13 14.97 -0.78
CA PHE A 120 -19.99 16.15 -0.76
C PHE A 120 -19.58 17.17 -1.82
N ALA A 121 -18.28 17.41 -2.02
CA ALA A 121 -17.79 18.29 -3.07
C ALA A 121 -18.21 17.79 -4.47
N SER A 122 -18.12 16.49 -4.71
CA SER A 122 -18.48 15.86 -5.99
C SER A 122 -19.98 15.98 -6.25
N PHE A 123 -20.84 15.65 -5.28
CA PHE A 123 -22.28 15.84 -5.44
C PHE A 123 -22.68 17.31 -5.57
N GLY A 124 -22.07 18.20 -4.78
CA GLY A 124 -22.28 19.63 -4.87
C GLY A 124 -21.90 20.19 -6.24
N THR A 125 -20.81 19.69 -6.84
CA THR A 125 -20.37 20.07 -8.18
C THR A 125 -21.29 19.51 -9.25
N PHE A 126 -21.62 18.21 -9.19
CA PHE A 126 -22.47 17.55 -10.17
C PHE A 126 -23.87 18.18 -10.22
N PHE A 127 -24.57 18.24 -9.08
CA PHE A 127 -25.90 18.83 -9.01
C PHE A 127 -25.87 20.35 -9.15
N GLY A 128 -24.81 21.01 -8.69
CA GLY A 128 -24.61 22.45 -8.89
C GLY A 128 -24.48 22.81 -10.36
N MET A 129 -23.71 22.05 -11.14
CA MET A 129 -23.58 22.24 -12.58
C MET A 129 -24.93 22.04 -13.29
N TRP A 130 -25.65 20.98 -12.95
CA TRP A 130 -26.99 20.73 -13.49
C TRP A 130 -27.95 21.89 -13.20
N ALA A 131 -28.00 22.35 -11.96
CA ALA A 131 -28.88 23.44 -11.54
C ALA A 131 -28.54 24.77 -12.24
N LEU A 132 -27.25 25.11 -12.35
CA LEU A 132 -26.78 26.34 -13.01
C LEU A 132 -27.09 26.34 -14.52
N ASN A 133 -27.02 25.16 -15.17
CA ASN A 133 -27.36 24.98 -16.58
C ASN A 133 -28.87 24.78 -16.82
N GLY A 134 -29.70 24.77 -15.76
CA GLY A 134 -31.14 24.55 -15.86
C GLY A 134 -31.53 23.12 -16.28
N LEU A 135 -30.70 22.13 -15.95
CA LEU A 135 -30.91 20.72 -16.22
C LEU A 135 -31.66 20.02 -15.06
N PRO A 136 -32.43 18.94 -15.34
CA PRO A 136 -32.71 18.39 -16.66
C PRO A 136 -33.69 19.27 -17.46
N ARG A 137 -33.36 19.53 -18.73
CA ARG A 137 -34.20 20.25 -19.68
C ARG A 137 -34.59 19.31 -20.82
N PHE A 138 -35.85 18.89 -20.85
CA PHE A 138 -36.32 17.88 -21.81
C PHE A 138 -36.54 18.40 -23.24
N SER A 139 -36.65 19.72 -23.43
CA SER A 139 -36.70 20.32 -24.76
C SER A 139 -36.05 21.70 -24.76
N ASN A 140 -35.36 22.00 -25.86
CA ASN A 140 -34.71 23.28 -26.11
C ASN A 140 -35.10 23.74 -27.53
N PRO A 141 -35.60 24.99 -27.70
CA PRO A 141 -35.96 25.55 -29.01
C PRO A 141 -34.90 25.39 -30.10
N MET A 142 -33.61 25.30 -29.76
CA MET A 142 -32.55 25.04 -30.75
C MET A 142 -32.74 23.74 -31.52
N PHE A 143 -33.31 22.70 -30.91
CA PHE A 143 -33.57 21.42 -31.56
C PHE A 143 -34.74 21.46 -32.56
N THR A 144 -35.42 22.61 -32.71
CA THR A 144 -36.43 22.78 -33.79
C THR A 144 -35.79 22.98 -35.16
N SER A 145 -34.51 23.37 -35.22
CA SER A 145 -33.76 23.45 -36.46
C SER A 145 -33.10 22.11 -36.79
N PRO A 146 -33.39 21.50 -37.96
CA PRO A 146 -32.69 20.30 -38.41
C PRO A 146 -31.19 20.52 -38.66
N ARG A 147 -30.74 21.78 -38.83
CA ARG A 147 -29.31 22.07 -38.98
C ARG A 147 -28.57 21.95 -37.66
N PHE A 148 -29.26 22.18 -36.54
CA PHE A 148 -28.66 22.11 -35.22
C PHE A 148 -28.21 20.69 -34.85
N ASP A 149 -28.69 19.66 -35.54
CA ASP A 149 -28.20 18.27 -35.39
C ASP A 149 -26.68 18.16 -35.66
N ARG A 150 -26.10 19.07 -36.45
CA ARG A 150 -24.66 19.11 -36.74
C ARG A 150 -23.83 19.81 -35.66
N ALA A 151 -24.47 20.43 -34.66
CA ALA A 151 -23.77 21.18 -33.60
C ALA A 151 -22.88 20.29 -32.72
N THR A 152 -23.11 18.98 -32.71
CA THR A 152 -22.29 17.99 -32.00
C THR A 152 -21.26 17.30 -32.90
N ASP A 153 -21.34 17.50 -34.23
CA ASP A 153 -20.50 16.80 -35.20
C ASP A 153 -19.41 17.72 -35.75
N ASP A 154 -19.78 18.67 -36.60
CA ASP A 154 -18.81 19.38 -37.46
C ASP A 154 -19.05 20.89 -37.63
N THR A 155 -20.11 21.45 -37.03
CA THR A 155 -20.43 22.88 -37.19
C THR A 155 -20.54 23.63 -35.87
N PHE A 156 -20.36 24.95 -35.99
CA PHE A 156 -20.41 25.88 -34.87
C PHE A 156 -21.62 26.80 -35.03
N PHE A 157 -22.29 27.14 -33.93
CA PHE A 157 -23.45 28.02 -33.98
C PHE A 157 -23.32 29.19 -33.02
N LEU A 158 -23.68 30.38 -33.48
CA LEU A 158 -23.84 31.57 -32.66
C LEU A 158 -25.32 31.93 -32.59
N TYR A 159 -25.83 32.06 -31.37
CA TYR A 159 -27.24 32.28 -31.08
C TYR A 159 -27.46 33.60 -30.34
N LEU A 160 -28.42 34.38 -30.81
CA LEU A 160 -28.86 35.64 -30.18
C LEU A 160 -30.28 35.45 -29.64
N ASP A 161 -30.45 35.53 -28.30
CA ASP A 161 -31.74 35.32 -27.65
C ASP A 161 -32.67 36.52 -27.85
N ALA A 162 -33.94 36.27 -28.20
CA ALA A 162 -34.97 37.30 -28.35
C ALA A 162 -35.27 38.08 -27.06
N LYS A 163 -34.87 37.55 -25.90
CA LYS A 163 -34.98 38.19 -24.58
C LYS A 163 -33.90 39.24 -24.34
N ASP A 164 -32.91 39.40 -25.22
CA ASP A 164 -31.94 40.48 -25.10
C ASP A 164 -32.62 41.84 -25.34
N GLU A 165 -32.25 42.87 -24.58
CA GLU A 165 -32.85 44.20 -24.71
C GLU A 165 -32.58 44.84 -26.08
N ARG A 166 -31.45 44.48 -26.71
CA ARG A 166 -31.04 44.99 -28.03
C ARG A 166 -31.57 44.13 -29.17
N PHE A 167 -32.31 43.07 -28.88
CA PHE A 167 -32.76 42.15 -29.91
C PHE A 167 -33.81 42.77 -30.83
N ASN A 168 -33.46 42.81 -32.12
CA ASN A 168 -34.33 43.03 -33.25
C ASN A 168 -34.01 41.92 -34.26
N GLU A 169 -35.01 41.19 -34.74
CA GLU A 169 -34.79 40.05 -35.65
C GLU A 169 -34.06 40.45 -36.93
N GLU A 170 -34.50 41.51 -37.62
CA GLU A 170 -33.85 41.99 -38.85
C GLU A 170 -32.43 42.48 -38.58
N GLY A 171 -32.24 43.22 -37.48
CA GLY A 171 -30.92 43.71 -37.07
C GLY A 171 -29.96 42.59 -36.66
N ALA A 172 -30.46 41.55 -35.97
CA ALA A 172 -29.70 40.37 -35.58
C ALA A 172 -29.29 39.55 -36.81
N LYS A 173 -30.20 39.36 -37.78
CA LYS A 173 -29.87 38.69 -39.05
C LYS A 173 -28.84 39.46 -39.86
N ALA A 174 -28.98 40.78 -39.95
CA ALA A 174 -28.01 41.63 -40.63
C ALA A 174 -26.63 41.57 -39.96
N LEU A 175 -26.58 41.68 -38.62
CA LEU A 175 -25.35 41.58 -37.85
C LEU A 175 -24.67 40.22 -38.08
N LEU A 176 -25.40 39.12 -37.92
CA LEU A 176 -24.84 37.77 -38.12
C LEU A 176 -24.36 37.56 -39.57
N GLY A 177 -25.02 38.17 -40.56
CA GLY A 177 -24.60 38.17 -41.96
C GLY A 177 -23.28 38.91 -42.18
N ASP A 178 -23.14 40.09 -41.58
CA ASP A 178 -21.91 40.89 -41.63
C ASP A 178 -20.72 40.22 -40.91
N LEU A 179 -21.01 39.26 -40.01
CA LEU A 179 -20.03 38.47 -39.29
C LEU A 179 -19.59 37.21 -40.04
N GLY A 180 -20.13 36.94 -41.24
CA GLY A 180 -19.80 35.77 -42.03
C GLY A 180 -20.59 34.51 -41.65
N GLY A 181 -21.67 34.67 -40.88
CA GLY A 181 -22.58 33.57 -40.54
C GLY A 181 -23.22 32.97 -41.78
N ALA A 182 -23.00 31.68 -42.00
CA ALA A 182 -23.75 30.88 -42.96
C ALA A 182 -25.13 30.54 -42.40
N TYR A 183 -26.10 30.33 -43.29
CA TYR A 183 -27.43 29.80 -42.96
C TYR A 183 -28.09 30.45 -41.72
N ILE A 184 -28.39 31.74 -41.82
CA ILE A 184 -28.99 32.51 -40.73
C ILE A 184 -30.50 32.29 -40.70
N GLU A 185 -31.02 31.77 -39.59
CA GLU A 185 -32.43 31.45 -39.44
C GLU A 185 -33.01 31.87 -38.08
N PRO A 186 -34.30 32.26 -38.02
CA PRO A 186 -34.98 32.49 -36.76
C PRO A 186 -35.26 31.15 -36.07
N VAL A 187 -34.90 31.04 -34.79
CA VAL A 187 -35.26 29.91 -33.93
C VAL A 187 -36.63 30.21 -33.34
N VAL A 188 -37.56 29.29 -33.58
CA VAL A 188 -38.95 29.42 -33.16
C VAL A 188 -39.13 28.78 -31.79
N GLU A 189 -40.06 29.31 -30.98
CA GLU A 189 -40.38 28.72 -29.69
C GLU A 189 -40.90 27.27 -29.85
N ASP A 190 -40.39 26.36 -29.02
CA ASP A 190 -40.77 24.96 -29.04
C ASP A 190 -42.02 24.74 -28.16
N ASP A 191 -43.12 24.31 -28.82
CA ASP A 191 -44.40 24.00 -28.19
C ASP A 191 -44.45 22.61 -27.52
N SER A 192 -43.32 21.88 -27.52
CA SER A 192 -43.21 20.58 -26.86
C SER A 192 -43.64 20.64 -25.39
N PRO A 193 -44.35 19.62 -24.89
CA PRO A 193 -44.89 19.64 -23.54
C PRO A 193 -43.78 19.69 -22.49
N LYS A 194 -43.78 20.74 -21.66
CA LYS A 194 -42.88 20.89 -20.50
C LYS A 194 -43.12 19.87 -19.37
N LYS A 195 -44.07 18.94 -19.56
CA LYS A 195 -44.43 17.94 -18.56
C LYS A 195 -43.51 16.74 -18.70
N ILE A 196 -42.95 16.31 -17.58
CA ILE A 196 -42.15 15.08 -17.51
C ILE A 196 -43.04 13.88 -17.92
N PRO A 197 -42.60 12.99 -18.82
CA PRO A 197 -43.35 11.81 -19.17
C PRO A 197 -43.68 10.96 -17.95
N SER A 198 -44.92 10.48 -17.85
CA SER A 198 -45.38 9.70 -16.69
C SER A 198 -44.57 8.41 -16.49
N PHE A 199 -44.13 7.75 -17.57
CA PHE A 199 -43.29 6.56 -17.47
C PHE A 199 -41.95 6.84 -16.78
N LEU A 200 -41.35 8.01 -16.99
CA LEU A 200 -40.09 8.40 -16.36
C LEU A 200 -40.27 8.59 -14.86
N LEU A 201 -41.37 9.24 -14.45
CA LEU A 201 -41.71 9.40 -13.03
C LEU A 201 -41.95 8.05 -12.35
N ILE A 202 -42.63 7.13 -13.03
CA ILE A 202 -42.84 5.77 -12.53
C ILE A 202 -41.49 5.03 -12.41
N ALA A 203 -40.63 5.10 -13.42
CA ALA A 203 -39.30 4.49 -13.39
C ALA A 203 -38.45 5.04 -12.23
N ILE A 204 -38.41 6.36 -12.04
CA ILE A 204 -37.72 6.99 -10.91
C ILE A 204 -38.31 6.52 -9.58
N ALA A 205 -39.64 6.49 -9.44
CA ALA A 205 -40.29 6.00 -8.22
C ALA A 205 -39.97 4.53 -7.92
N VAL A 206 -39.90 3.69 -8.96
CA VAL A 206 -39.52 2.28 -8.86
C VAL A 206 -38.06 2.16 -8.41
N VAL A 207 -37.13 2.88 -9.03
CA VAL A 207 -35.71 2.88 -8.64
C VAL A 207 -35.55 3.34 -7.19
N ILE A 208 -36.25 4.41 -6.78
CA ILE A 208 -36.23 4.88 -5.39
C ILE A 208 -36.77 3.79 -4.45
N ALA A 209 -37.89 3.14 -4.79
CA ALA A 209 -38.46 2.06 -3.98
C ALA A 209 -37.50 0.87 -3.83
N PHE A 210 -36.83 0.45 -4.92
CA PHE A 210 -35.82 -0.61 -4.89
C PHE A 210 -34.58 -0.20 -4.08
N SER A 211 -34.12 1.04 -4.20
CA SER A 211 -32.98 1.57 -3.41
C SER A 211 -33.26 1.61 -1.91
N MET A 212 -34.54 1.62 -1.50
CA MET A 212 -34.92 1.55 -0.10
C MET A 212 -34.87 0.14 0.49
N ILE A 213 -34.85 -0.92 -0.33
CA ILE A 213 -34.84 -2.31 0.15
C ILE A 213 -33.62 -2.59 1.04
N PRO A 214 -32.37 -2.28 0.65
CA PRO A 214 -31.21 -2.48 1.52
C PRO A 214 -31.33 -1.74 2.86
N ALA A 215 -31.78 -0.48 2.84
CA ALA A 215 -31.96 0.31 4.05
C ALA A 215 -33.04 -0.27 4.97
N LEU A 216 -34.15 -0.77 4.41
CA LEU A 216 -35.19 -1.47 5.17
C LEU A 216 -34.71 -2.80 5.74
N VAL A 217 -33.91 -3.55 4.97
CA VAL A 217 -33.26 -4.78 5.45
C VAL A 217 -32.34 -4.46 6.63
N VAL A 218 -31.48 -3.45 6.51
CA VAL A 218 -30.59 -3.01 7.61
C VAL A 218 -31.39 -2.55 8.83
N ALA A 219 -32.45 -1.76 8.64
CA ALA A 219 -33.31 -1.29 9.72
C ALA A 219 -34.00 -2.45 10.44
N ARG A 220 -34.52 -3.44 9.69
CA ARG A 220 -35.07 -4.67 10.24
C ARG A 220 -34.01 -5.45 11.00
N MET A 221 -32.83 -5.64 10.42
CA MET A 221 -31.70 -6.35 11.04
C MET A 221 -31.23 -5.72 12.35
N ARG A 222 -31.39 -4.40 12.54
CA ARG A 222 -31.08 -3.74 13.82
C ARG A 222 -32.03 -4.10 14.95
N VAL A 223 -33.29 -4.45 14.64
CA VAL A 223 -34.32 -4.72 15.66
C VAL A 223 -34.68 -6.21 15.79
N THR A 224 -34.37 -7.02 14.79
CA THR A 224 -34.60 -8.48 14.82
C THR A 224 -33.37 -9.21 15.33
N LYS A 225 -33.56 -10.11 16.31
CA LYS A 225 -32.53 -11.08 16.71
C LYS A 225 -32.71 -12.37 15.91
N SER A 226 -31.64 -12.91 15.35
CA SER A 226 -31.63 -14.20 14.68
C SER A 226 -30.72 -15.17 15.44
N SER A 227 -31.10 -16.45 15.50
CA SER A 227 -30.25 -17.54 15.95
C SER A 227 -29.39 -18.11 14.83
N SER A 228 -29.70 -17.79 13.57
CA SER A 228 -28.84 -18.09 12.42
C SER A 228 -27.83 -16.95 12.19
N PRO A 229 -26.61 -17.27 11.71
CA PRO A 229 -25.64 -16.26 11.30
C PRO A 229 -26.24 -15.36 10.20
N ARG A 230 -25.76 -14.12 10.15
CA ARG A 230 -26.25 -13.12 9.18
C ARG A 230 -25.86 -13.54 7.76
N PHE A 231 -26.65 -13.09 6.79
CA PHE A 231 -26.36 -13.30 5.37
C PHE A 231 -24.99 -12.70 5.04
N HIS A 232 -24.07 -13.55 4.56
CA HIS A 232 -22.70 -13.18 4.24
C HIS A 232 -22.55 -13.02 2.72
N ILE A 233 -22.32 -11.80 2.26
CA ILE A 233 -22.23 -11.50 0.81
C ILE A 233 -20.84 -11.89 0.28
N PHE A 234 -19.80 -11.70 1.09
CA PHE A 234 -18.40 -11.94 0.72
C PHE A 234 -17.79 -12.97 1.67
N PRO A 235 -17.93 -14.28 1.39
CA PRO A 235 -17.43 -15.33 2.29
C PRO A 235 -15.90 -15.32 2.44
N ASP A 236 -15.16 -14.72 1.51
CA ASP A 236 -13.72 -14.93 1.36
C ASP A 236 -12.86 -14.39 2.53
N MET A 237 -13.25 -13.27 3.15
CA MET A 237 -12.47 -12.68 4.26
C MET A 237 -12.81 -13.24 5.64
N ASP A 238 -14.06 -13.66 5.89
CA ASP A 238 -14.47 -14.26 7.18
C ASP A 238 -14.24 -15.78 7.20
N PHE A 239 -14.24 -16.43 6.04
CA PHE A 239 -14.02 -17.87 5.87
C PHE A 239 -12.74 -18.15 5.10
N SER A 240 -11.65 -17.45 5.43
CA SER A 240 -10.34 -17.88 5.00
C SER A 240 -10.07 -19.27 5.61
N PRO A 241 -9.83 -20.31 4.80
CA PRO A 241 -9.51 -21.63 5.33
C PRO A 241 -8.12 -21.57 5.97
N ALA A 242 -8.05 -21.11 7.21
CA ALA A 242 -6.86 -21.23 8.02
C ALA A 242 -6.52 -22.73 8.14
N LYS A 243 -5.31 -23.09 7.71
CA LYS A 243 -4.78 -24.43 7.87
C LYS A 243 -3.67 -24.37 8.89
N ASP A 244 -3.81 -25.14 9.96
CA ASP A 244 -2.78 -25.25 10.98
C ASP A 244 -1.51 -25.89 10.40
N ALA A 245 -0.41 -25.73 11.12
CA ALA A 245 0.81 -26.50 10.89
C ALA A 245 0.50 -27.99 10.73
N GLN A 246 1.13 -28.64 9.75
CA GLN A 246 0.99 -30.08 9.46
C GLN A 246 -0.39 -30.53 8.93
N GLN A 247 -1.28 -29.60 8.56
CA GLN A 247 -2.50 -29.96 7.83
C GLN A 247 -2.25 -30.16 6.33
N ILE A 248 -3.17 -30.91 5.70
CA ILE A 248 -3.19 -31.09 4.24
C ILE A 248 -3.90 -29.88 3.61
N SER A 249 -3.27 -29.28 2.60
CA SER A 249 -3.81 -28.16 1.82
C SER A 249 -4.00 -28.57 0.38
N THR A 250 -5.13 -28.18 -0.22
CA THR A 250 -5.37 -28.32 -1.67
C THR A 250 -4.86 -27.12 -2.46
N LEU A 251 -4.43 -26.05 -1.78
CA LEU A 251 -3.94 -24.83 -2.42
C LEU A 251 -2.59 -25.03 -3.10
N PHE A 252 -1.81 -25.99 -2.62
CA PHE A 252 -0.44 -26.20 -3.02
C PHE A 252 -0.23 -27.60 -3.61
N ALA A 253 0.56 -27.69 -4.68
CA ALA A 253 0.78 -28.94 -5.42
C ALA A 253 1.38 -30.07 -4.55
N ASP A 254 2.15 -29.73 -3.52
CA ASP A 254 2.74 -30.69 -2.58
C ASP A 254 1.79 -31.14 -1.47
N GLY A 255 0.56 -30.60 -1.43
CA GLY A 255 -0.46 -30.99 -0.48
C GLY A 255 -0.22 -30.48 0.94
N ARG A 256 0.83 -29.70 1.18
CA ARG A 256 1.24 -29.27 2.53
C ARG A 256 0.72 -27.88 2.84
N ALA A 257 0.08 -27.70 3.99
CA ALA A 257 -0.23 -26.37 4.52
C ALA A 257 1.04 -25.62 4.95
N MET A 258 2.02 -26.35 5.49
CA MET A 258 3.30 -25.81 5.95
C MET A 258 4.41 -26.08 4.94
N ARG A 259 5.15 -25.02 4.59
CA ARG A 259 6.38 -25.16 3.80
C ARG A 259 7.44 -25.89 4.63
N PRO A 260 8.11 -26.91 4.07
CA PRO A 260 9.25 -27.51 4.75
C PRO A 260 10.35 -26.46 4.95
N ASP A 261 11.16 -26.64 5.98
CA ASP A 261 12.36 -25.83 6.18
C ASP A 261 13.20 -25.83 4.90
N VAL A 262 13.75 -24.67 4.54
CA VAL A 262 14.67 -24.57 3.41
C VAL A 262 15.86 -25.50 3.71
N PRO A 263 16.22 -26.42 2.79
CA PRO A 263 17.36 -27.29 2.98
C PRO A 263 18.61 -26.51 3.38
N GLY A 264 19.26 -26.92 4.47
CA GLY A 264 20.42 -26.24 5.03
C GLY A 264 20.11 -25.18 6.09
N THR A 265 18.86 -24.85 6.42
CA THR A 265 18.58 -23.84 7.47
C THR A 265 19.30 -24.16 8.80
N VAL A 266 20.03 -23.18 9.36
CA VAL A 266 20.77 -23.29 10.62
C VAL A 266 19.94 -22.74 11.78
N SER A 267 19.83 -23.50 12.88
CA SER A 267 19.09 -23.06 14.07
C SER A 267 19.79 -21.88 14.77
N ARG A 268 19.01 -20.90 15.24
CA ARG A 268 19.50 -19.77 16.07
C ARG A 268 20.13 -20.28 17.38
N GLY A 269 21.45 -20.48 17.37
CA GLY A 269 22.22 -20.95 18.53
C GLY A 269 23.46 -21.77 18.17
N GLY A 270 23.53 -22.38 16.99
CA GLY A 270 24.67 -23.16 16.50
C GLY A 270 25.59 -22.37 15.58
N LEU A 271 25.95 -21.15 15.98
CA LEU A 271 26.40 -20.09 15.08
C LEU A 271 27.90 -19.79 15.28
N ASP A 272 28.76 -20.36 14.43
CA ASP A 272 30.16 -19.96 14.22
C ASP A 272 30.22 -18.82 13.18
N TRP A 273 31.20 -17.91 13.21
CA TRP A 273 31.26 -16.77 12.25
C TRP A 273 31.79 -17.19 10.87
N ASP A 274 31.01 -18.01 10.17
CA ASP A 274 31.24 -18.48 8.82
C ASP A 274 30.14 -17.98 7.86
N VAL A 275 30.21 -18.40 6.60
CA VAL A 275 29.21 -18.06 5.57
C VAL A 275 27.82 -18.57 5.96
N ASP A 276 27.75 -19.67 6.71
CA ASP A 276 26.50 -20.29 7.12
C ASP A 276 25.78 -19.43 8.17
N PHE A 277 26.53 -18.76 9.06
CA PHE A 277 25.99 -17.77 9.97
C PHE A 277 25.43 -16.53 9.29
N GLN A 278 26.15 -16.01 8.30
CA GLN A 278 25.75 -14.77 7.63
C GLN A 278 24.48 -14.97 6.79
N THR A 279 24.30 -16.17 6.25
CA THR A 279 23.15 -16.53 5.41
C THR A 279 22.04 -17.25 6.18
N GLY A 280 22.33 -17.80 7.35
CA GLY A 280 21.44 -18.70 8.09
C GLY A 280 21.25 -20.06 7.42
N ILE A 281 22.12 -20.41 6.46
CA ILE A 281 22.03 -21.61 5.63
C ILE A 281 23.39 -22.33 5.62
N ASP A 282 23.41 -23.57 6.07
CA ASP A 282 24.48 -24.55 5.91
C ASP A 282 24.70 -24.79 4.41
N MET A 283 25.74 -24.16 3.88
CA MET A 283 26.03 -24.17 2.45
C MET A 283 26.40 -25.56 1.95
N GLU A 284 26.98 -26.41 2.80
CA GLU A 284 27.31 -27.79 2.44
C GLU A 284 26.04 -28.63 2.28
N LYS A 285 25.10 -28.52 3.22
CA LYS A 285 23.78 -29.17 3.10
C LYS A 285 22.96 -28.60 1.96
N LEU A 286 22.99 -27.28 1.74
CA LEU A 286 22.31 -26.68 0.59
C LEU A 286 22.93 -27.18 -0.71
N ALA A 287 24.26 -27.25 -0.83
CA ALA A 287 24.93 -27.72 -2.05
C ALA A 287 24.59 -29.17 -2.41
N GLN A 288 24.27 -30.01 -1.42
CA GLN A 288 23.82 -31.38 -1.66
C GLN A 288 22.43 -31.45 -2.32
N VAL A 289 21.60 -30.41 -2.17
CA VAL A 289 20.23 -30.35 -2.70
C VAL A 289 20.12 -29.39 -3.90
N ASP A 290 20.85 -28.29 -3.88
CA ASP A 290 20.84 -27.19 -4.85
C ASP A 290 22.24 -26.55 -4.95
N ALA A 291 23.15 -27.28 -5.62
CA ALA A 291 24.52 -26.84 -5.85
C ALA A 291 24.67 -25.51 -6.60
N PRO A 292 23.83 -25.16 -7.60
CA PRO A 292 23.86 -23.84 -8.24
C PRO A 292 23.57 -22.70 -7.25
N ARG A 293 22.49 -22.82 -6.45
CA ARG A 293 22.11 -21.79 -5.49
C ARG A 293 23.14 -21.62 -4.36
N ALA A 294 23.69 -22.72 -3.86
CA ALA A 294 24.76 -22.67 -2.86
C ALA A 294 26.00 -21.92 -3.40
N ARG A 295 26.40 -22.21 -4.65
CA ARG A 295 27.53 -21.50 -5.30
C ARG A 295 27.28 -20.01 -5.48
N GLN A 296 26.06 -19.63 -5.87
CA GLN A 296 25.69 -18.22 -6.02
C GLN A 296 25.74 -17.46 -4.68
N LEU A 297 25.22 -18.05 -3.61
CA LEU A 297 25.24 -17.46 -2.28
C LEU A 297 26.66 -17.30 -1.73
N VAL A 298 27.51 -18.32 -1.93
CA VAL A 298 28.94 -18.24 -1.56
C VAL A 298 29.66 -17.16 -2.35
N ALA A 299 29.43 -17.05 -3.67
CA ALA A 299 30.05 -16.03 -4.51
C ALA A 299 29.63 -14.59 -4.13
N MET A 300 28.35 -14.40 -3.81
CA MET A 300 27.85 -13.11 -3.28
C MET A 300 28.52 -12.71 -1.97
N MET A 301 28.87 -13.68 -1.11
CA MET A 301 29.53 -13.40 0.16
C MET A 301 31.06 -13.25 0.03
N GLN A 302 31.69 -13.93 -0.93
CA GLN A 302 33.14 -13.87 -1.16
C GLN A 302 33.56 -12.59 -1.89
N SER A 303 32.74 -12.09 -2.82
CA SER A 303 32.98 -10.79 -3.49
C SER A 303 33.03 -9.61 -2.51
N ASP A 304 32.42 -9.74 -1.33
CA ASP A 304 32.51 -8.76 -0.24
C ASP A 304 33.83 -8.83 0.56
N THR A 305 34.61 -9.91 0.44
CA THR A 305 35.85 -10.11 1.21
C THR A 305 37.07 -9.53 0.50
N GLU A 306 37.11 -9.58 -0.84
CA GLU A 306 38.22 -9.02 -1.64
C GLU A 306 38.23 -7.49 -1.65
N VAL A 307 37.10 -6.83 -1.39
CA VAL A 307 37.02 -5.35 -1.32
C VAL A 307 37.60 -4.79 -0.02
N VAL A 308 37.75 -5.61 1.04
CA VAL A 308 38.26 -5.15 2.36
C VAL A 308 39.79 -5.21 2.46
N GLU A 309 40.48 -5.87 1.52
CA GLU A 309 41.96 -5.91 1.51
C GLU A 309 42.62 -4.86 0.59
N ALA A 310 41.83 -4.11 -0.18
CA ALA A 310 42.35 -3.16 -1.18
C ALA A 310 42.12 -1.69 -0.78
N ASP A 311 42.53 -1.30 0.42
CA ASP A 311 42.58 0.11 0.82
C ASP A 311 43.90 0.75 0.35
N GLY A 312 43.99 1.06 -0.95
CA GLY A 312 45.12 1.78 -1.52
C GLY A 312 44.89 2.23 -2.96
N GLU A 313 44.55 3.51 -3.12
CA GLU A 313 44.42 4.28 -4.37
C GLU A 313 43.11 4.14 -5.18
N VAL A 314 42.39 5.25 -5.19
CA VAL A 314 41.22 5.53 -6.04
C VAL A 314 41.69 5.73 -7.48
N ALA A 315 41.23 4.87 -8.41
CA ALA A 315 41.22 5.17 -9.84
C ALA A 315 40.08 4.45 -10.57
N GLY A 316 39.09 5.23 -11.02
CA GLY A 316 38.36 5.04 -12.28
C GLY A 316 37.47 3.81 -12.45
N GLU A 317 36.23 3.88 -11.97
CA GLU A 317 35.13 3.02 -12.46
C GLU A 317 34.59 3.54 -13.79
N GLU A 318 34.98 2.93 -14.92
CA GLU A 318 34.15 2.94 -16.13
C GLU A 318 34.42 1.78 -17.13
N GLU A 319 35.30 0.81 -16.82
CA GLU A 319 35.67 -0.25 -17.79
C GLU A 319 35.26 -1.69 -17.43
N ALA A 320 34.82 -1.97 -16.19
CA ALA A 320 34.55 -3.35 -15.74
C ALA A 320 33.18 -3.93 -16.12
N VAL A 321 32.29 -3.16 -16.77
CA VAL A 321 30.93 -3.62 -17.14
C VAL A 321 30.86 -4.18 -18.57
N LYS A 322 31.94 -4.09 -19.35
CA LYS A 322 31.98 -4.64 -20.72
C LYS A 322 32.48 -6.09 -20.81
N GLU A 323 33.28 -6.55 -19.87
CA GLU A 323 33.97 -7.85 -20.00
C GLU A 323 33.09 -9.04 -19.57
N VAL A 324 32.08 -8.83 -18.71
CA VAL A 324 31.18 -9.91 -18.24
C VAL A 324 30.07 -10.24 -19.27
N VAL A 325 29.83 -9.37 -20.25
CA VAL A 325 28.80 -9.57 -21.28
C VAL A 325 29.34 -10.29 -22.52
N GLU A 326 30.66 -10.39 -22.70
CA GLU A 326 31.25 -11.08 -23.87
C GLU A 326 31.52 -12.58 -23.61
N GLU A 327 31.81 -12.99 -22.37
CA GLU A 327 32.21 -14.37 -22.06
C GLU A 327 31.04 -15.38 -21.98
N THR A 328 29.78 -14.92 -22.05
CA THR A 328 28.60 -15.81 -22.10
C THR A 328 28.11 -16.12 -23.52
N THR A 329 28.85 -15.71 -24.56
CA THR A 329 28.45 -15.94 -25.97
C THR A 329 29.35 -16.88 -26.78
N GLU A 330 30.43 -17.44 -26.20
CA GLU A 330 31.31 -18.40 -26.86
C GLU A 330 31.22 -19.81 -26.26
N GLU A 331 30.05 -20.45 -26.27
CA GLU A 331 30.01 -21.93 -26.19
C GLU A 331 28.70 -22.58 -26.65
N VAL A 332 28.16 -22.24 -27.83
CA VAL A 332 27.38 -23.22 -28.61
C VAL A 332 27.52 -22.92 -30.11
N GLN A 333 28.25 -23.76 -30.85
CA GLN A 333 28.17 -23.81 -32.30
C GLN A 333 27.80 -25.21 -32.79
N ALA A 334 26.59 -25.28 -33.34
CA ALA A 334 26.08 -26.03 -34.48
C ALA A 334 26.14 -27.58 -34.49
N ASP A 335 24.95 -28.18 -34.48
CA ASP A 335 24.52 -29.08 -35.55
C ASP A 335 23.02 -28.84 -35.86
N GLU A 336 22.73 -28.35 -37.06
CA GLU A 336 21.40 -28.37 -37.70
C GLU A 336 21.22 -29.75 -38.40
N PRO A 337 20.00 -30.32 -38.59
CA PRO A 337 18.99 -29.65 -39.44
C PRO A 337 17.49 -30.00 -39.26
N SER A 338 16.71 -29.20 -40.00
CA SER A 338 15.45 -29.47 -40.71
C SER A 338 14.12 -29.61 -39.96
N THR A 339 13.29 -28.61 -40.22
CA THR A 339 11.85 -28.63 -40.48
C THR A 339 11.26 -30.00 -40.85
N ASP A 340 10.25 -30.44 -40.09
CA ASP A 340 8.94 -30.87 -40.61
C ASP A 340 8.06 -31.32 -39.42
N GLU A 341 6.85 -30.76 -39.32
CA GLU A 341 5.77 -31.29 -38.48
C GLU A 341 5.41 -32.72 -38.90
N PRO A 342 4.80 -33.51 -37.99
CA PRO A 342 3.55 -34.11 -38.43
C PRO A 342 2.43 -34.15 -37.37
N SER A 343 1.26 -33.72 -37.86
CA SER A 343 -0.09 -34.29 -37.75
C SER A 343 -0.23 -35.71 -37.18
N ALA A 344 -1.38 -35.86 -36.50
CA ALA A 344 -2.08 -37.07 -36.08
C ALA A 344 -2.07 -38.25 -37.06
N ASP A 345 -2.06 -39.46 -36.48
CA ASP A 345 -2.82 -40.62 -36.96
C ASP A 345 -2.89 -41.69 -35.85
N GLU A 346 -4.12 -42.15 -35.54
CA GLU A 346 -4.38 -43.42 -34.84
C GLU A 346 -4.01 -44.61 -35.73
N PRO A 347 -3.85 -45.83 -35.17
CA PRO A 347 -4.97 -46.76 -35.31
C PRO A 347 -5.20 -47.74 -34.13
N ALA A 348 -6.49 -47.90 -33.81
CA ALA A 348 -7.29 -49.13 -33.65
C ALA A 348 -6.74 -50.41 -32.96
N SER A 349 -7.62 -50.91 -32.08
CA SER A 349 -8.02 -52.30 -31.78
C SER A 349 -7.11 -53.19 -30.93
N GLU A 350 -7.55 -53.50 -29.70
CA GLU A 350 -8.07 -54.83 -29.31
C GLU A 350 -8.52 -54.82 -27.82
N GLU A 351 -9.80 -55.09 -27.58
CA GLU A 351 -10.39 -55.55 -26.31
C GLU A 351 -10.28 -57.10 -26.24
N PRO A 352 -10.29 -57.79 -25.06
CA PRO A 352 -11.44 -57.74 -24.13
C PRO A 352 -11.17 -58.03 -22.62
N ALA A 353 -12.16 -57.71 -21.78
CA ALA A 353 -12.95 -58.69 -20.97
C ALA A 353 -13.52 -58.12 -19.65
N ALA A 354 -14.83 -57.87 -19.67
CA ALA A 354 -15.87 -58.13 -18.67
C ALA A 354 -15.54 -58.23 -17.16
N GLU A 355 -16.23 -57.41 -16.35
CA GLU A 355 -17.20 -57.86 -15.33
C GLU A 355 -18.02 -56.64 -14.80
N GLU A 356 -19.35 -56.68 -14.96
CA GLU A 356 -20.30 -55.84 -14.21
C GLU A 356 -20.72 -56.56 -12.89
N PRO A 357 -21.36 -55.85 -11.95
CA PRO A 357 -22.82 -55.99 -11.91
C PRO A 357 -23.60 -54.68 -11.64
N GLU A 358 -24.56 -54.43 -12.53
CA GLU A 358 -26.01 -54.24 -12.34
C GLU A 358 -26.64 -53.35 -11.25
N ALA A 359 -27.62 -52.56 -11.75
CA ALA A 359 -28.94 -52.20 -11.20
C ALA A 359 -29.03 -50.90 -10.35
N GLU A 360 -29.98 -49.97 -10.56
CA GLU A 360 -31.25 -50.01 -11.32
C GLU A 360 -31.91 -48.60 -11.39
N MET A 361 -32.87 -48.47 -12.34
CA MET A 361 -33.98 -47.49 -12.50
C MET A 361 -33.69 -46.18 -13.29
N THR A 362 -33.99 -46.06 -14.60
CA THR A 362 -35.31 -45.87 -15.32
C THR A 362 -36.11 -44.68 -14.79
N GLU A 363 -36.77 -43.80 -15.54
CA GLU A 363 -37.19 -43.58 -16.94
C GLU A 363 -37.67 -42.09 -16.92
N GLU A 364 -37.79 -41.29 -17.97
CA GLU A 364 -38.73 -41.44 -19.08
C GLU A 364 -38.55 -40.21 -19.99
N ALA A 365 -38.56 -40.44 -21.30
CA ALA A 365 -38.56 -39.42 -22.34
C ALA A 365 -39.92 -39.41 -23.03
N GLU A 366 -40.39 -38.25 -23.48
CA GLU A 366 -41.32 -38.19 -24.62
C GLU A 366 -41.21 -36.87 -25.39
N ALA A 367 -41.04 -37.00 -26.70
CA ALA A 367 -41.17 -36.02 -27.78
C ALA A 367 -42.01 -36.72 -28.88
N PRO A 368 -42.27 -36.18 -30.10
CA PRO A 368 -42.22 -34.81 -30.64
C PRO A 368 -43.51 -34.47 -31.47
N ALA A 369 -43.59 -33.29 -32.08
CA ALA A 369 -44.19 -33.09 -33.42
C ALA A 369 -43.90 -31.69 -33.99
N GLU A 370 -43.55 -31.69 -35.28
CA GLU A 370 -42.95 -30.65 -36.12
C GLU A 370 -43.98 -29.70 -36.79
N GLU A 371 -43.56 -28.46 -37.14
CA GLU A 371 -43.51 -27.97 -38.54
C GLU A 371 -42.90 -26.52 -38.61
N GLU A 372 -41.87 -26.38 -39.44
CA GLU A 372 -41.13 -25.17 -39.85
C GLU A 372 -41.69 -24.58 -41.19
N PRO A 373 -41.12 -23.57 -41.90
CA PRO A 373 -39.96 -22.69 -41.60
C PRO A 373 -40.16 -21.18 -41.94
N ALA A 374 -39.19 -20.31 -41.60
CA ALA A 374 -38.39 -19.51 -42.57
C ALA A 374 -37.57 -18.36 -41.93
N ALA A 375 -36.24 -18.42 -42.14
CA ALA A 375 -35.19 -17.37 -42.30
C ALA A 375 -35.09 -16.24 -41.24
N GLU A 376 -33.93 -15.85 -40.73
CA GLU A 376 -32.67 -15.52 -41.42
C GLU A 376 -31.49 -15.48 -40.42
N GLU A 377 -30.27 -15.73 -40.93
CA GLU A 377 -29.03 -16.00 -40.20
C GLU A 377 -28.34 -14.76 -39.62
N THR A 378 -27.63 -15.00 -38.52
CA THR A 378 -26.61 -14.16 -37.89
C THR A 378 -25.22 -14.52 -38.42
N GLU A 379 -24.41 -13.53 -38.74
CA GLU A 379 -22.99 -13.67 -39.05
C GLU A 379 -22.14 -13.17 -37.86
N SER A 380 -21.16 -13.98 -37.47
CA SER A 380 -20.03 -13.62 -36.61
C SER A 380 -18.81 -13.32 -37.47
N THR A 381 -17.96 -12.40 -37.03
CA THR A 381 -16.50 -12.59 -37.01
C THR A 381 -15.83 -11.47 -36.23
N GLU A 382 -14.68 -11.85 -35.71
CA GLU A 382 -13.88 -11.31 -34.62
C GLU A 382 -12.56 -10.78 -35.19
N GLU A 383 -11.96 -9.77 -34.55
CA GLU A 383 -10.49 -9.58 -34.59
C GLU A 383 -10.04 -8.87 -33.30
N THR A 384 -9.07 -9.48 -32.61
CA THR A 384 -8.27 -8.95 -31.49
C THR A 384 -6.93 -8.42 -32.03
N PRO A 385 -6.14 -7.62 -31.27
CA PRO A 385 -5.01 -8.24 -30.54
C PRO A 385 -4.49 -7.54 -29.25
N ALA A 386 -3.80 -8.35 -28.43
CA ALA A 386 -2.55 -8.13 -27.66
C ALA A 386 -2.38 -7.04 -26.57
N GLU A 387 -2.13 -7.55 -25.35
CA GLU A 387 -1.13 -7.22 -24.29
C GLU A 387 -0.72 -5.77 -23.96
N GLU A 388 -0.87 -5.41 -22.66
CA GLU A 388 0.24 -5.04 -21.75
C GLU A 388 -0.30 -4.90 -20.30
N GLU A 389 0.29 -5.64 -19.34
CA GLU A 389 0.13 -5.38 -17.89
C GLU A 389 1.07 -4.25 -17.44
N PRO A 390 0.74 -3.58 -16.31
CA PRO A 390 1.69 -3.68 -15.20
C PRO A 390 1.06 -3.85 -13.81
N ALA A 391 1.65 -4.79 -13.07
CA ALA A 391 2.11 -4.72 -11.68
C ALA A 391 1.17 -4.16 -10.59
N GLU A 392 0.60 -5.10 -9.84
CA GLU A 392 0.18 -4.93 -8.44
C GLU A 392 1.38 -5.12 -7.48
N GLU A 393 1.47 -4.28 -6.45
CA GLU A 393 2.11 -4.60 -5.17
C GLU A 393 1.13 -4.21 -4.05
N GLU A 394 0.60 -5.22 -3.36
CA GLU A 394 -0.07 -5.07 -2.06
C GLU A 394 0.95 -4.92 -0.92
N PRO A 395 0.62 -4.21 0.17
CA PRO A 395 1.23 -4.39 1.47
C PRO A 395 0.48 -5.45 2.29
N ALA A 396 1.23 -6.39 2.85
CA ALA A 396 0.76 -7.40 3.79
C ALA A 396 0.42 -6.82 5.17
N GLU A 397 -0.73 -7.27 5.68
CA GLU A 397 -1.10 -7.33 7.09
C GLU A 397 -0.36 -8.49 7.78
N GLU A 398 -0.17 -8.41 9.10
CA GLU A 398 -0.33 -9.58 9.97
C GLU A 398 -0.60 -9.16 11.42
N GLU A 399 -1.69 -9.72 11.98
CA GLU A 399 -2.02 -9.72 13.41
C GLU A 399 -1.80 -11.15 13.97
N MET A 400 -1.53 -11.19 15.29
CA MET A 400 -1.20 -12.35 16.15
C MET A 400 -2.36 -13.38 16.26
N THR A 401 -2.17 -14.63 16.71
CA THR A 401 -2.04 -15.01 18.14
C THR A 401 -2.00 -16.54 18.39
N ALA A 402 -1.30 -16.93 19.49
CA ALA A 402 -1.55 -17.96 20.53
C ALA A 402 -1.69 -19.47 20.17
N GLU A 403 -1.51 -20.48 21.03
CA GLU A 403 -0.74 -20.86 22.25
C GLU A 403 -1.23 -22.31 22.58
N GLU A 404 -0.40 -23.25 23.07
CA GLU A 404 -0.91 -24.39 23.89
C GLU A 404 0.20 -25.12 24.72
N THR A 405 -0.17 -25.56 25.92
CA THR A 405 0.61 -26.43 26.86
C THR A 405 -0.31 -27.49 27.49
N PRO A 406 0.18 -28.65 28.02
CA PRO A 406 -0.68 -29.81 28.28
C PRO A 406 -0.97 -30.18 29.77
N ALA A 407 -2.21 -30.68 29.94
CA ALA A 407 -2.87 -31.65 30.84
C ALA A 407 -2.28 -32.19 32.18
N GLU A 408 -3.12 -32.19 33.24
CA GLU A 408 -3.32 -33.28 34.24
C GLU A 408 -4.67 -33.10 35.00
N GLU A 409 -5.35 -34.19 35.42
CA GLU A 409 -6.67 -34.31 36.11
C GLU A 409 -6.56 -35.32 37.29
N PRO A 410 -7.55 -35.52 38.20
CA PRO A 410 -8.36 -34.58 39.00
C PRO A 410 -8.52 -35.02 40.49
N ALA A 411 -9.08 -34.17 41.36
CA ALA A 411 -9.74 -34.61 42.62
C ALA A 411 -10.79 -33.59 43.12
N ALA A 412 -11.92 -34.12 43.57
CA ALA A 412 -13.15 -33.41 43.96
C ALA A 412 -13.14 -32.86 45.40
N GLU A 413 -13.87 -31.77 45.66
CA GLU A 413 -14.72 -31.55 46.86
C GLU A 413 -15.62 -30.30 46.72
N GLU A 414 -16.75 -30.34 47.42
CA GLU A 414 -17.96 -29.49 47.35
C GLU A 414 -17.85 -28.04 47.90
N PRO A 415 -18.86 -27.16 47.69
CA PRO A 415 -18.71 -25.71 47.86
C PRO A 415 -19.05 -25.21 49.27
N VAL A 416 -18.35 -24.16 49.73
CA VAL A 416 -18.72 -23.40 50.94
C VAL A 416 -18.77 -21.90 50.63
N ALA A 417 -19.84 -21.29 51.14
CA ALA A 417 -20.28 -19.93 50.93
C ALA A 417 -19.54 -18.86 51.75
N GLU A 418 -19.65 -17.62 51.26
CA GLU A 418 -19.61 -16.32 51.93
C GLU A 418 -18.42 -15.94 52.84
N ALA A 419 -17.69 -14.89 52.44
CA ALA A 419 -17.43 -13.75 53.33
C ALA A 419 -16.96 -12.52 52.52
N LYS A 420 -17.81 -11.48 52.50
CA LYS A 420 -17.45 -10.09 52.21
C LYS A 420 -16.39 -9.61 53.19
N THR A 421 -15.32 -9.01 52.69
CA THR A 421 -14.53 -8.02 53.43
C THR A 421 -14.29 -6.82 52.51
N GLU A 422 -14.84 -5.68 52.93
CA GLU A 422 -14.60 -4.36 52.35
C GLU A 422 -13.27 -3.82 52.91
N GLU A 423 -12.40 -3.30 52.02
CA GLU A 423 -11.31 -2.40 52.37
C GLU A 423 -11.49 -1.06 51.63
N PRO A 424 -11.09 0.07 52.22
CA PRO A 424 -11.63 1.38 51.87
C PRO A 424 -10.89 2.06 50.71
N GLU A 425 -11.67 2.88 49.99
CA GLU A 425 -11.27 3.72 48.86
C GLU A 425 -10.15 4.70 49.25
N ALA A 426 -9.02 4.63 48.54
CA ALA A 426 -8.03 5.69 48.47
C ALA A 426 -8.22 6.45 47.15
N GLU A 427 -8.68 7.70 47.27
CA GLU A 427 -8.81 8.68 46.18
C GLU A 427 -7.44 8.89 45.48
N ALA A 428 -7.26 8.28 44.32
CA ALA A 428 -6.11 8.53 43.46
C ALA A 428 -6.38 9.79 42.61
N SER A 429 -5.71 10.87 42.97
CA SER A 429 -5.66 12.09 42.18
C SER A 429 -4.96 11.86 40.84
N LYS A 430 -5.56 12.40 39.78
CA LYS A 430 -5.15 12.35 38.38
C LYS A 430 -3.74 12.93 38.20
N PRO A 431 -2.77 12.26 37.54
CA PRO A 431 -1.52 12.91 37.19
C PRO A 431 -1.74 13.80 35.96
N GLU A 432 -1.45 15.09 36.11
CA GLU A 432 -1.36 16.04 35.00
C GLU A 432 -0.20 15.65 34.07
N ALA A 433 -0.44 15.71 32.76
CA ALA A 433 0.56 15.45 31.73
C ALA A 433 1.67 16.53 31.76
N PRO A 434 2.97 16.17 31.76
CA PRO A 434 4.00 17.17 31.62
C PRO A 434 4.10 17.64 30.16
N THR A 435 4.10 18.96 30.06
CA THR A 435 4.20 19.79 28.86
C THR A 435 5.40 19.44 27.98
N ALA A 436 5.24 19.57 26.66
CA ALA A 436 6.29 19.41 25.67
C ALA A 436 7.51 20.30 25.98
N LEU A 437 8.68 19.67 26.15
CA LEU A 437 9.96 20.35 26.30
C LEU A 437 10.54 20.75 24.94
N ALA A 438 10.92 22.01 24.83
CA ALA A 438 11.69 22.58 23.71
C ALA A 438 13.09 21.91 23.61
N PRO A 439 13.75 21.92 22.42
CA PRO A 439 14.99 21.20 22.22
C PRO A 439 16.15 21.90 22.95
N ALA A 440 16.82 21.18 23.85
CA ALA A 440 18.03 21.66 24.52
C ALA A 440 19.27 21.23 23.73
N SER A 441 20.00 22.21 23.19
CA SER A 441 21.31 22.05 22.56
C SER A 441 22.43 22.31 23.58
N GLY A 442 23.13 21.25 23.99
CA GLY A 442 24.34 21.26 24.83
C GLY A 442 24.65 19.85 25.37
N PRO A 443 25.90 19.49 25.71
CA PRO A 443 26.22 18.16 26.22
C PRO A 443 25.59 17.99 27.61
N THR A 444 24.50 17.23 27.68
CA THR A 444 23.83 16.88 28.91
C THR A 444 24.69 15.87 29.67
N VAL A 445 25.27 16.29 30.80
CA VAL A 445 25.85 15.34 31.73
C VAL A 445 24.68 14.55 32.31
N ASP A 446 24.63 13.26 32.02
CA ASP A 446 23.59 12.35 32.53
C ASP A 446 23.69 12.26 34.06
N THR A 447 22.75 12.90 34.77
CA THR A 447 22.69 12.93 36.24
C THR A 447 21.85 11.80 36.83
N THR A 448 21.46 10.81 36.02
CA THR A 448 20.64 9.68 36.49
C THR A 448 21.46 8.79 37.44
N PRO A 449 20.95 8.42 38.62
CA PRO A 449 21.65 7.53 39.54
C PRO A 449 21.59 6.09 39.02
N TRP A 450 22.58 5.70 38.22
CA TRP A 450 22.71 4.33 37.71
C TRP A 450 23.30 3.39 38.76
N LEU A 451 22.89 2.12 38.70
CA LEU A 451 23.55 1.07 39.49
C LEU A 451 24.98 0.89 38.98
N THR A 452 25.96 0.98 39.87
CA THR A 452 27.38 0.86 39.52
C THR A 452 27.75 -0.56 39.07
N ASP A 453 27.23 -1.56 39.77
CA ASP A 453 27.63 -2.95 39.65
C ASP A 453 26.46 -3.85 39.26
N ASN A 454 26.75 -4.90 38.50
CA ASN A 454 25.79 -5.95 38.18
C ASN A 454 25.29 -6.67 39.46
N PRO A 455 23.97 -6.77 39.69
CA PRO A 455 23.42 -7.43 40.88
C PRO A 455 23.48 -8.96 40.82
N LEU A 456 23.82 -9.56 39.67
CA LEU A 456 23.96 -11.01 39.56
C LEU A 456 25.29 -11.48 40.14
N ALA A 457 25.27 -12.63 40.84
CA ALA A 457 26.49 -13.36 41.14
C ALA A 457 27.09 -13.87 39.82
N ILE A 458 28.29 -13.38 39.47
CA ILE A 458 28.95 -13.75 38.21
C ILE A 458 29.64 -15.11 38.39
N ASP A 459 29.12 -16.11 37.71
CA ASP A 459 29.74 -17.43 37.56
C ASP A 459 29.86 -17.79 36.06
N ALA A 460 30.47 -18.96 35.78
CA ALA A 460 30.65 -19.41 34.40
C ALA A 460 29.33 -19.59 33.65
N ALA A 461 28.26 -20.04 34.33
CA ALA A 461 26.96 -20.24 33.71
C ALA A 461 26.28 -18.91 33.34
N VAL A 462 26.44 -17.87 34.17
CA VAL A 462 25.97 -16.51 33.86
C VAL A 462 26.75 -15.93 32.68
N LEU A 463 28.06 -16.12 32.62
CA LEU A 463 28.87 -15.65 31.49
C LEU A 463 28.52 -16.38 30.19
N GLU A 464 28.36 -17.70 30.23
CA GLU A 464 27.96 -18.49 29.06
C GLU A 464 26.54 -18.09 28.59
N ARG A 465 25.61 -17.91 29.52
CA ARG A 465 24.27 -17.40 29.20
C ARG A 465 24.34 -16.00 28.59
N GLY A 466 25.17 -15.13 29.15
CA GLY A 466 25.43 -13.79 28.63
C GLY A 466 25.96 -13.80 27.21
N GLN A 467 26.94 -14.68 26.94
CA GLN A 467 27.50 -14.91 25.61
C GLN A 467 26.43 -15.36 24.62
N GLN A 468 25.65 -16.39 24.96
CA GLN A 468 24.58 -16.89 24.09
C GLN A 468 23.59 -15.78 23.74
N GLN A 469 23.15 -15.01 24.73
CA GLN A 469 22.19 -13.92 24.51
C GLN A 469 22.80 -12.76 23.71
N PHE A 470 24.06 -12.41 23.96
CA PHE A 470 24.79 -11.42 23.17
C PHE A 470 24.95 -11.88 21.71
N ASN A 471 25.29 -13.14 21.48
CA ASN A 471 25.44 -13.72 20.15
C ASN A 471 24.12 -13.66 19.37
N ILE A 472 22.99 -13.92 20.03
CA ILE A 472 21.66 -13.88 19.40
C ILE A 472 21.21 -12.45 19.09
N TYR A 473 21.35 -11.51 20.03
CA TYR A 473 20.69 -10.20 19.93
C TYR A 473 21.61 -9.03 19.62
N CYS A 474 22.88 -9.10 20.02
CA CYS A 474 23.80 -7.95 20.00
C CYS A 474 24.89 -8.08 18.92
N SER A 475 25.36 -9.29 18.63
CA SER A 475 26.48 -9.54 17.70
C SER A 475 26.18 -9.07 16.27
N VAL A 476 24.92 -9.09 15.85
CA VAL A 476 24.50 -8.66 14.51
C VAL A 476 24.82 -7.18 14.23
N CYS A 477 24.88 -6.35 15.28
CA CYS A 477 25.27 -4.95 15.20
C CYS A 477 26.70 -4.73 15.73
N HIS A 478 27.05 -5.33 16.87
CA HIS A 478 28.32 -5.06 17.56
C HIS A 478 29.46 -6.00 17.16
N GLY A 479 29.21 -7.05 16.37
CA GLY A 479 30.17 -8.14 16.10
C GLY A 479 30.37 -9.04 17.31
N MET A 480 30.86 -10.28 17.13
CA MET A 480 31.12 -11.21 18.26
C MET A 480 32.15 -10.69 19.23
N ASN A 481 33.15 -9.99 18.68
CA ASN A 481 34.20 -9.40 19.47
C ASN A 481 33.77 -8.03 20.02
N GLY A 482 32.58 -7.50 19.72
CA GLY A 482 32.13 -6.20 20.24
C GLY A 482 32.73 -4.96 19.58
N ARG A 483 33.45 -5.07 18.46
CA ARG A 483 34.10 -3.92 17.79
C ARG A 483 33.17 -3.00 16.99
N GLY A 484 31.87 -3.29 16.93
CA GLY A 484 30.91 -2.50 16.14
C GLY A 484 30.86 -2.90 14.66
N ASN A 485 31.44 -4.04 14.30
CA ASN A 485 31.56 -4.52 12.92
C ASN A 485 30.54 -5.63 12.58
N GLY A 486 29.36 -5.61 13.21
CA GLY A 486 28.30 -6.58 12.90
C GLY A 486 27.71 -6.40 11.49
N LEU A 487 27.10 -7.44 10.94
CA LEU A 487 26.51 -7.47 9.58
C LEU A 487 25.58 -6.29 9.29
N VAL A 488 24.77 -5.87 10.26
CA VAL A 488 23.87 -4.72 10.08
C VAL A 488 24.68 -3.44 9.86
N ASN A 489 25.78 -3.24 10.59
CA ASN A 489 26.63 -2.08 10.40
C ASN A 489 27.38 -2.15 9.05
N GLN A 490 27.90 -3.32 8.68
CA GLN A 490 28.57 -3.51 7.39
C GLN A 490 27.64 -3.22 6.21
N ARG A 491 26.41 -3.75 6.24
CA ARG A 491 25.40 -3.47 5.21
C ARG A 491 25.03 -1.99 5.16
N ALA A 492 24.83 -1.36 6.31
CA ALA A 492 24.46 0.06 6.37
C ALA A 492 25.57 0.97 5.82
N GLN A 493 26.84 0.63 6.07
CA GLN A 493 27.99 1.32 5.48
C GLN A 493 28.04 1.12 3.97
N ARG A 494 27.80 -0.11 3.48
CA ARG A 494 27.77 -0.44 2.04
C ARG A 494 26.75 0.37 1.25
N ILE A 495 25.53 0.49 1.76
CA ILE A 495 24.46 1.24 1.08
C ILE A 495 24.53 2.75 1.33
N LEU A 496 25.60 3.24 1.98
CA LEU A 496 25.80 4.65 2.34
C LEU A 496 24.56 5.26 3.01
N ALA A 497 23.96 4.51 3.96
CA ALA A 497 22.74 4.92 4.63
C ALA A 497 22.94 6.25 5.37
N THR A 498 22.42 7.33 4.82
CA THR A 498 22.67 8.72 5.29
C THR A 498 22.20 9.00 6.72
N THR A 499 21.27 8.21 7.23
CA THR A 499 20.74 8.35 8.59
C THR A 499 21.33 7.35 9.58
N TRP A 500 22.23 6.46 9.13
CA TRP A 500 22.82 5.43 9.97
C TRP A 500 23.79 6.01 10.99
N THR A 501 23.74 5.50 12.22
CA THR A 501 24.76 5.79 13.23
C THR A 501 25.43 4.48 13.62
N PRO A 502 26.75 4.34 13.41
CA PRO A 502 27.46 3.11 13.73
C PRO A 502 27.24 2.66 15.19
N PRO A 503 27.12 1.34 15.41
CA PRO A 503 27.18 0.77 16.74
C PRO A 503 28.51 1.13 17.41
N SER A 504 28.48 1.39 18.71
CA SER A 504 29.71 1.69 19.44
C SER A 504 30.65 0.49 19.49
N ASN A 505 31.96 0.73 19.41
CA ASN A 505 32.98 -0.24 19.77
C ASN A 505 32.95 -0.42 21.29
N LEU A 506 32.55 -1.60 21.75
CA LEU A 506 32.38 -1.90 23.17
C LEU A 506 33.71 -1.95 23.94
N HIS A 507 34.85 -1.96 23.25
CA HIS A 507 36.18 -1.85 23.84
C HIS A 507 36.64 -0.42 24.08
N ASP A 508 35.87 0.58 23.69
CA ASP A 508 36.18 1.97 23.99
C ASP A 508 36.16 2.19 25.51
N ALA A 509 37.23 2.79 26.06
CA ALA A 509 37.38 3.04 27.49
C ALA A 509 36.24 3.92 28.05
N THR A 510 35.59 4.73 27.22
CA THR A 510 34.40 5.51 27.61
C THR A 510 33.19 4.64 27.98
N LEU A 511 33.20 3.36 27.61
CA LEU A 511 32.16 2.37 27.92
C LEU A 511 32.57 1.40 29.03
N TYR A 512 33.73 1.59 29.69
CA TYR A 512 34.18 0.73 30.78
C TYR A 512 33.46 1.08 32.07
N GLN A 513 33.46 0.17 33.04
CA GLN A 513 32.58 0.25 34.20
C GLN A 513 32.77 1.54 35.04
N ASP A 514 34.00 2.05 35.09
CA ASP A 514 34.38 3.27 35.80
C ASP A 514 33.76 4.55 35.21
N VAL A 515 33.57 4.59 33.89
CA VAL A 515 32.95 5.72 33.17
C VAL A 515 31.48 5.47 32.85
N TYR A 516 31.12 4.22 32.57
CA TYR A 516 29.81 3.78 32.12
C TYR A 516 29.30 2.64 33.02
N PRO A 517 28.56 2.96 34.09
CA PRO A 517 28.04 2.00 35.07
C PRO A 517 27.25 0.84 34.47
N ASP A 518 27.28 -0.33 35.12
CA ASP A 518 26.58 -1.54 34.64
C ASP A 518 25.06 -1.33 34.48
N GLY A 519 24.44 -0.58 35.39
CA GLY A 519 23.02 -0.20 35.31
C GLY A 519 22.71 0.69 34.11
N LYS A 520 23.67 1.51 33.68
CA LYS A 520 23.51 2.32 32.46
C LYS A 520 23.56 1.44 31.22
N LEU A 521 24.46 0.45 31.18
CA LEU A 521 24.53 -0.52 30.09
C LEU A 521 23.25 -1.37 30.01
N PHE A 522 22.77 -1.85 31.15
CA PHE A 522 21.46 -2.52 31.25
C PHE A 522 20.32 -1.64 30.73
N GLY A 523 20.31 -0.36 31.11
CA GLY A 523 19.32 0.63 30.66
C GLY A 523 19.38 0.85 29.15
N THR A 524 20.59 0.94 28.57
CA THR A 524 20.80 1.05 27.12
C THR A 524 20.27 -0.17 26.38
N ILE A 525 20.54 -1.39 26.87
CA ILE A 525 20.01 -2.62 26.26
C ILE A 525 18.47 -2.65 26.35
N SER A 526 17.92 -2.22 27.48
CA SER A 526 16.47 -2.26 27.72
C SER A 526 15.71 -1.27 26.84
N ASN A 527 16.18 -0.02 26.78
CA ASN A 527 15.44 1.09 26.17
C ASN A 527 15.94 1.47 24.77
N GLY A 528 17.11 0.98 24.36
CA GLY A 528 17.77 1.37 23.11
C GLY A 528 18.49 2.71 23.24
N VAL A 529 19.25 3.04 22.20
CA VAL A 529 19.94 4.34 22.06
C VAL A 529 20.18 4.66 20.59
N ARG A 530 19.84 5.88 20.16
CA ARG A 530 19.98 6.30 18.75
C ARG A 530 19.24 5.35 17.80
N LYS A 531 19.98 4.59 16.99
CA LYS A 531 19.48 3.58 16.05
C LYS A 531 19.45 2.17 16.62
N MET A 532 19.98 1.96 17.82
CA MET A 532 19.87 0.69 18.53
C MET A 532 18.47 0.58 19.14
N PRO A 533 17.67 -0.44 18.79
CA PRO A 533 16.34 -0.65 19.37
C PRO A 533 16.44 -1.06 20.84
N GLY A 534 15.37 -0.86 21.59
CA GLY A 534 15.22 -1.40 22.93
C GLY A 534 14.85 -2.88 22.89
N TYR A 535 15.51 -3.70 23.73
CA TYR A 535 15.30 -5.15 23.79
C TYR A 535 14.51 -5.59 25.03
N ALA A 536 13.81 -4.66 25.69
CA ALA A 536 13.10 -4.96 26.93
C ALA A 536 12.03 -6.05 26.79
N ALA A 537 11.38 -6.13 25.62
CA ALA A 537 10.33 -7.08 25.31
C ALA A 537 10.88 -8.46 24.90
N GLN A 538 12.06 -8.51 24.26
CA GLN A 538 12.64 -9.75 23.72
C GLN A 538 13.58 -10.47 24.69
N ILE A 539 14.33 -9.73 25.52
CA ILE A 539 15.36 -10.29 26.41
C ILE A 539 14.91 -10.10 27.85
N ARG A 540 14.76 -11.17 28.63
CA ARG A 540 14.36 -11.06 30.05
C ARG A 540 15.37 -10.25 30.87
N ALA A 541 14.93 -9.59 31.94
CA ALA A 541 15.82 -8.76 32.77
C ALA A 541 17.06 -9.51 33.28
N LYS A 542 16.92 -10.77 33.72
CA LYS A 542 18.06 -11.60 34.13
C LYS A 542 19.07 -11.84 32.99
N ASP A 543 18.57 -12.06 31.78
CA ASP A 543 19.40 -12.29 30.60
C ASP A 543 20.10 -11.00 30.14
N ARG A 544 19.45 -9.83 30.27
CA ARG A 544 20.11 -8.53 30.02
C ARG A 544 21.26 -8.26 30.98
N TRP A 545 21.11 -8.60 32.26
CA TRP A 545 22.21 -8.54 33.22
C TRP A 545 23.32 -9.56 32.91
N ALA A 546 22.99 -10.75 32.41
CA ALA A 546 23.99 -11.70 31.94
C ALA A 546 24.77 -11.16 30.73
N ILE A 547 24.09 -10.48 29.78
CA ILE A 547 24.74 -9.79 28.65
C ILE A 547 25.70 -8.72 29.17
N VAL A 548 25.32 -7.91 30.17
CA VAL A 548 26.22 -6.92 30.78
C VAL A 548 27.49 -7.58 31.31
N SER A 549 27.39 -8.71 32.02
CA SER A 549 28.57 -9.48 32.47
C SER A 549 29.45 -9.92 31.30
N TYR A 550 28.85 -10.38 30.20
CA TYR A 550 29.60 -10.80 29.03
C TYR A 550 30.27 -9.63 28.30
N VAL A 551 29.64 -8.46 28.22
CA VAL A 551 30.27 -7.24 27.69
C VAL A 551 31.49 -6.85 28.53
N ARG A 552 31.42 -6.96 29.86
CA ARG A 552 32.58 -6.75 30.73
C ARG A 552 33.68 -7.79 30.49
N ALA A 553 33.32 -9.05 30.28
CA ALA A 553 34.27 -10.08 29.92
C ALA A 553 34.95 -9.80 28.58
N LEU A 554 34.22 -9.27 27.58
CA LEU A 554 34.79 -8.83 26.31
C LEU A 554 35.80 -7.69 26.51
N GLN A 555 35.45 -6.66 27.30
CA GLN A 555 36.34 -5.55 27.62
C GLN A 555 37.61 -6.03 28.36
N ALA A 556 37.44 -6.93 29.33
CA ALA A 556 38.55 -7.54 30.04
C ALA A 556 39.44 -8.38 29.11
N SER A 557 38.86 -9.10 28.14
CA SER A 557 39.63 -9.95 27.21
C SER A 557 40.69 -9.18 26.40
N GLN A 558 40.50 -7.89 26.17
CA GLN A 558 41.46 -7.05 25.43
C GLN A 558 42.51 -6.40 26.35
N ASN A 559 42.28 -6.35 27.66
CA ASN A 559 43.11 -5.64 28.63
C ASN A 559 43.62 -6.52 29.78
N ALA A 560 43.34 -7.82 29.75
CA ALA A 560 43.72 -8.74 30.81
C ALA A 560 45.24 -8.84 30.93
N SER A 561 45.75 -8.79 32.16
CA SER A 561 47.18 -8.95 32.45
C SER A 561 47.49 -10.34 33.01
N LEU A 562 48.71 -10.83 32.80
CA LEU A 562 49.17 -12.09 33.40
C LEU A 562 49.14 -12.07 34.94
N ASP A 563 49.12 -10.89 35.55
CA ASP A 563 49.04 -10.74 37.00
C ASP A 563 47.67 -11.12 37.57
N GLU A 564 46.61 -10.99 36.76
CA GLU A 564 45.23 -11.37 37.10
C GLU A 564 45.01 -12.88 37.05
N VAL A 565 45.91 -13.61 36.40
CA VAL A 565 45.88 -15.08 36.31
C VAL A 565 46.40 -15.70 37.62
N PRO A 566 45.70 -16.69 38.20
CA PRO A 566 46.21 -17.44 39.35
C PRO A 566 47.59 -18.04 39.07
N ALA A 567 48.50 -17.98 40.06
CA ALA A 567 49.89 -18.43 39.89
C ALA A 567 50.02 -19.88 39.38
N SER A 568 49.06 -20.75 39.70
CA SER A 568 49.00 -22.15 39.24
C SER A 568 48.74 -22.32 37.74
N GLN A 569 48.25 -21.29 37.06
CA GLN A 569 47.87 -21.34 35.63
C GLN A 569 48.81 -20.51 34.74
N ARG A 570 49.65 -19.64 35.32
CA ARG A 570 50.51 -18.72 34.54
C ARG A 570 51.45 -19.45 33.59
N GLU A 571 52.16 -20.48 34.06
CA GLU A 571 53.11 -21.24 33.23
C GLU A 571 52.41 -21.93 32.04
N ALA A 572 51.20 -22.47 32.25
CA ALA A 572 50.42 -23.08 31.19
C ALA A 572 49.93 -22.05 30.16
N ILE A 573 49.53 -20.86 30.62
CA ILE A 573 49.10 -19.77 29.73
C ILE A 573 50.28 -19.18 28.96
N GLU A 574 51.43 -18.96 29.58
CA GLU A 574 52.64 -18.48 28.91
C GLU A 574 53.09 -19.44 27.80
N LYS A 575 53.05 -20.75 28.08
CA LYS A 575 53.31 -21.77 27.07
C LYS A 575 52.31 -21.66 25.91
N LYS A 576 51.02 -21.61 26.20
CA LYS A 576 49.98 -21.47 25.17
C LYS A 576 50.10 -20.17 24.37
N GLN A 577 50.47 -19.06 25.02
CA GLN A 577 50.74 -17.79 24.34
C GLN A 577 51.92 -17.91 23.37
N SER A 578 52.99 -18.60 23.76
CA SER A 578 54.13 -18.83 22.88
C SER A 578 53.79 -19.72 21.67
N GLU A 579 52.96 -20.74 21.88
CA GLU A 579 52.47 -21.63 20.82
C GLU A 579 51.58 -20.87 19.83
N VAL A 580 50.57 -20.15 20.33
CA VAL A 580 49.66 -19.33 19.49
C VAL A 580 50.44 -18.25 18.75
N LYS A 581 51.41 -17.60 19.39
CA LYS A 581 52.25 -16.60 18.73
C LYS A 581 53.06 -17.20 17.58
N ALA A 582 53.64 -18.39 17.78
CA ALA A 582 54.37 -19.08 16.72
C ALA A 582 53.45 -19.51 15.57
N GLU A 583 52.22 -19.93 15.86
CA GLU A 583 51.20 -20.24 14.84
C GLU A 583 50.78 -19.00 14.05
N LEU A 584 50.51 -17.87 14.72
CA LEU A 584 50.16 -16.61 14.06
C LEU A 584 51.31 -16.06 13.20
N GLU A 585 52.56 -16.14 13.68
CA GLU A 585 53.74 -15.75 12.90
C GLU A 585 53.90 -16.62 11.65
N LYS A 586 53.61 -17.92 11.76
CA LYS A 586 53.62 -18.85 10.64
C LYS A 586 52.50 -18.52 9.63
N ALA A 587 51.27 -18.31 10.11
CA ALA A 587 50.13 -17.98 9.26
C ALA A 587 50.35 -16.65 8.52
N ALA A 588 50.87 -15.62 9.21
CA ALA A 588 51.20 -14.33 8.60
C ALA A 588 52.30 -14.47 7.53
N ALA A 589 53.29 -15.34 7.74
CA ALA A 589 54.33 -15.61 6.75
C ALA A 589 53.78 -16.35 5.52
N GLU A 590 52.84 -17.28 5.72
CA GLU A 590 52.15 -18.01 4.65
C GLU A 590 51.26 -17.08 3.81
N GLU A 591 50.47 -16.20 4.45
CA GLU A 591 49.68 -15.19 3.73
C GLU A 591 50.56 -14.17 3.00
N ALA A 592 51.62 -13.67 3.63
CA ALA A 592 52.56 -12.76 2.96
C ALA A 592 53.25 -13.42 1.75
N ALA A 593 53.48 -14.74 1.80
CA ALA A 593 53.98 -15.50 0.65
C ALA A 593 52.91 -15.68 -0.43
N LYS A 594 51.65 -15.91 -0.05
CA LYS A 594 50.50 -16.02 -0.98
C LYS A 594 50.24 -14.71 -1.71
N ALA A 595 50.22 -13.58 -0.99
CA ALA A 595 50.06 -12.24 -1.56
C ALA A 595 51.19 -11.85 -2.52
N LYS A 596 52.44 -12.23 -2.23
CA LYS A 596 53.56 -12.03 -3.18
C LYS A 596 53.41 -12.86 -4.46
N LYS A 597 52.76 -14.02 -4.37
CA LYS A 597 52.57 -14.95 -5.47
C LYS A 597 51.37 -14.59 -6.35
N SER A 598 50.39 -13.84 -5.84
CA SER A 598 49.31 -13.25 -6.65
C SER A 598 49.73 -11.94 -7.32
N ALA A 599 50.76 -11.26 -6.81
CA ALA A 599 51.31 -10.03 -7.38
C ALA A 599 52.41 -10.24 -8.45
N THR A 600 52.76 -11.50 -8.78
CA THR A 600 53.73 -11.86 -9.83
C THR A 600 53.06 -12.71 -10.89
#